data_AF-A0A9P0KC74-F1
#
_entry.id   AF-A0A9P0KC74-F1
#
_cell.length_a   1.000
_cell.length_b   1.000
_cell.length_c   1.000
_cell.angle_alpha   90.00
_cell.angle_beta   90.00
_cell.angle_gamma   90.00
#
_symmetry.space_group_name_H-M   'P 1'
#
loop_
_entity.id
_entity.type
_entity.pdbx_description
1 polymer ?
#
loop_
_entity_poly.entity_id
_entity_poly.type
_entity_poly.pdbx_seq_one_letter_code
_entity_poly.pdbx_strand_id
1 'polypeptide(L)'
;MQIFCYSISWILFLCPPTLTIMKLCNGEGITVRGFLGVSINITLYAHALVRTSVLFFGRKQMRALIETTKQFWGMENYEAIVKRTRKGRITYIWITFSFVLSGCLKRHLNLSQTGLYYPRFFSKHVWVLISDLSNPEISDKSNLSKQIHDIAEEWGLLGFISYDILVRTLLIQITVQLEMLNKKLLVLYDSKEPESIIRNKLRECVEHYCLLMWFADGVNKLFSKAFLVTFASDIFSCTISDLSTNAYLSNWQNNIDYRKDILLVIRAMQIPFGISAGSIMPINMQTLLAACKAMVSYCMFLRTVDGSAN
;
A
#
# COMPACT_ATOMS: atom_id res chain seq x y z
N MET A 1 -16.47 -12.59 19.27
CA MET A 1 -16.80 -12.22 17.87
C MET A 1 -15.55 -11.88 17.04
N GLN A 2 -14.99 -10.66 17.07
CA GLN A 2 -13.94 -10.22 16.11
C GLN A 2 -12.77 -11.20 15.88
N ILE A 3 -12.20 -11.80 16.94
CA ILE A 3 -11.09 -12.78 16.83
C ILE A 3 -11.53 -14.01 16.05
N PHE A 4 -12.73 -14.54 16.32
CA PHE A 4 -13.31 -15.70 15.65
C PHE A 4 -13.55 -15.44 14.16
N CYS A 5 -14.07 -14.25 13.80
CA CYS A 5 -14.23 -13.84 12.40
C CYS A 5 -12.88 -13.79 11.67
N TYR A 6 -11.85 -13.21 12.29
CA TYR A 6 -10.49 -13.16 11.74
C TYR A 6 -9.86 -14.55 11.58
N SER A 7 -10.06 -15.45 12.55
CA SER A 7 -9.62 -16.86 12.47
C SER A 7 -10.31 -17.62 11.32
N ILE A 8 -11.62 -17.41 11.12
CA ILE A 8 -12.34 -17.97 9.98
C ILE A 8 -11.78 -17.43 8.66
N SER A 9 -11.57 -16.12 8.53
CA SER A 9 -10.94 -15.54 7.34
C SER A 9 -9.56 -16.14 7.06
N TRP A 10 -8.74 -16.39 8.09
CA TRP A 10 -7.44 -17.04 7.95
C TRP A 10 -7.54 -18.47 7.42
N ILE A 11 -8.45 -19.28 7.97
CA ILE A 11 -8.67 -20.66 7.52
C ILE A 11 -9.16 -20.67 6.05
N LEU A 12 -10.04 -19.74 5.69
CA LEU A 12 -10.50 -19.58 4.31
C LEU A 12 -9.38 -19.12 3.37
N PHE A 13 -8.50 -18.20 3.78
CA PHE A 13 -7.36 -17.74 2.96
C PHE A 13 -6.31 -18.83 2.69
N LEU A 14 -6.23 -19.89 3.50
CA LEU A 14 -5.37 -21.04 3.24
C LEU A 14 -5.96 -22.04 2.23
N CYS A 15 -7.27 -21.98 1.97
CA CYS A 15 -7.95 -22.91 1.07
C CYS A 15 -7.54 -22.73 -0.41
N PRO A 16 -7.58 -21.53 -1.03
CA PRO A 16 -7.16 -21.36 -2.42
C PRO A 16 -5.69 -21.72 -2.70
N PRO A 17 -4.69 -21.36 -1.87
CA PRO A 17 -3.32 -21.86 -2.00
C PRO A 17 -3.26 -23.40 -1.99
N THR A 18 -3.92 -24.05 -1.04
CA THR A 18 -3.92 -25.51 -0.89
C THR A 18 -4.55 -26.20 -2.10
N LEU A 19 -5.72 -25.73 -2.56
CA LEU A 19 -6.38 -26.24 -3.76
C LEU A 19 -5.52 -26.03 -5.02
N THR A 20 -4.81 -24.90 -5.12
CA THR A 20 -3.92 -24.60 -6.25
C THR A 20 -2.71 -25.53 -6.27
N ILE A 21 -2.12 -25.85 -5.10
CA ILE A 21 -1.04 -26.85 -4.95
C ILE A 21 -1.55 -28.25 -5.29
N MET A 22 -2.69 -28.67 -4.74
CA MET A 22 -3.30 -29.99 -5.06
C MET A 22 -3.57 -30.14 -6.56
N LYS A 23 -4.01 -29.08 -7.25
CA LYS A 23 -4.21 -29.10 -8.70
C LYS A 23 -2.89 -29.28 -9.47
N LEU A 24 -1.77 -28.76 -8.96
CA LEU A 24 -0.44 -28.95 -9.57
C LEU A 24 0.08 -30.37 -9.36
N CYS A 25 -0.11 -30.93 -8.16
CA CYS A 25 0.32 -32.29 -7.82
C CYS A 25 -0.49 -33.38 -8.54
N ASN A 26 -1.78 -33.13 -8.82
CA ASN A 26 -2.69 -34.09 -9.48
C ASN A 26 -2.68 -34.02 -11.02
N GLY A 27 -1.78 -33.24 -11.62
CA GLY A 27 -1.64 -33.14 -13.08
C GLY A 27 -0.64 -34.16 -13.65
N GLU A 28 -0.73 -34.42 -14.96
CA GLU A 28 0.16 -35.33 -15.72
C GLU A 28 1.64 -34.85 -15.83
N GLY A 29 2.02 -33.81 -15.08
CA GLY A 29 3.37 -33.27 -15.02
C GLY A 29 3.42 -31.83 -14.51
N ILE A 30 4.44 -31.50 -13.70
CA ILE A 30 4.67 -30.14 -13.19
C ILE A 30 5.29 -29.29 -14.30
N THR A 31 4.45 -28.63 -15.10
CA THR A 31 4.93 -27.65 -16.09
C THR A 31 5.39 -26.36 -15.43
N VAL A 32 6.43 -25.72 -15.97
CA VAL A 32 6.95 -24.42 -15.47
C VAL A 32 5.84 -23.35 -15.44
N ARG A 33 4.98 -23.30 -16.46
CA ARG A 33 3.80 -22.40 -16.47
C ARG A 33 2.82 -22.71 -15.34
N GLY A 34 2.58 -23.98 -15.04
CA GLY A 34 1.73 -24.40 -13.91
C GLY A 34 2.34 -23.95 -12.57
N PHE A 35 3.62 -24.25 -12.34
CA PHE A 35 4.34 -23.86 -11.13
C PHE A 35 4.38 -22.33 -10.93
N LEU A 36 4.62 -21.56 -11.99
CA LEU A 36 4.57 -20.09 -11.93
C LEU A 36 3.17 -19.57 -11.56
N GLY A 37 2.11 -20.12 -12.16
CA GLY A 37 0.72 -19.75 -11.81
C GLY A 37 0.38 -20.06 -10.35
N VAL A 38 0.82 -21.21 -9.84
CA VAL A 38 0.67 -21.60 -8.43
C VAL A 38 1.43 -20.63 -7.51
N SER A 39 2.69 -20.32 -7.85
CA SER A 39 3.54 -19.42 -7.08
C SER A 39 2.97 -17.99 -7.00
N ILE A 40 2.46 -17.46 -8.11
CA ILE A 40 1.82 -16.13 -8.16
C ILE A 40 0.57 -16.10 -7.27
N ASN A 41 -0.29 -17.12 -7.34
CA ASN A 41 -1.47 -17.21 -6.48
C ASN A 41 -1.10 -17.25 -4.99
N ILE A 42 -0.12 -18.08 -4.60
CA ILE A 42 0.34 -18.18 -3.22
C ILE A 42 0.83 -16.82 -2.70
N THR A 43 1.64 -16.09 -3.48
CA THR A 43 2.16 -14.77 -3.11
C THR A 43 1.03 -13.73 -2.96
N LEU A 44 0.06 -13.71 -3.88
CA LEU A 44 -1.09 -12.79 -3.82
C LEU A 44 -1.96 -13.04 -2.57
N TYR A 45 -2.24 -14.31 -2.24
CA TYR A 45 -2.97 -14.65 -1.02
C TYR A 45 -2.16 -14.35 0.26
N ALA A 46 -0.85 -14.60 0.25
CA ALA A 46 0.03 -14.22 1.35
C ALA A 46 0.06 -12.70 1.59
N HIS A 47 0.03 -11.88 0.54
CA HIS A 47 -0.08 -10.42 0.64
C HIS A 47 -1.37 -9.97 1.32
N ALA A 48 -2.53 -10.49 0.87
CA ALA A 48 -3.83 -10.16 1.47
C ALA A 48 -3.87 -10.56 2.95
N LEU A 49 -3.38 -11.76 3.27
CA LEU A 49 -3.30 -12.30 4.63
C LEU A 49 -2.35 -11.48 5.53
N VAL A 50 -1.18 -11.06 5.06
CA VAL A 50 -0.25 -10.21 5.84
C VAL A 50 -0.83 -8.82 6.08
N ARG A 51 -1.38 -8.17 5.04
CA ARG A 51 -1.97 -6.82 5.14
C ARG A 51 -3.16 -6.79 6.11
N THR A 52 -4.09 -7.71 5.98
CA THR A 52 -5.24 -7.83 6.90
C THR A 52 -4.81 -8.16 8.33
N SER A 53 -3.75 -8.95 8.52
CA SER A 53 -3.20 -9.27 9.84
C SER A 53 -2.50 -8.08 10.50
N VAL A 54 -1.77 -7.26 9.74
CA VAL A 54 -1.21 -6.00 10.25
C VAL A 54 -2.30 -5.04 10.71
N LEU A 55 -3.41 -4.91 9.97
CA LEU A 55 -4.56 -4.13 10.42
C LEU A 55 -5.22 -4.75 11.66
N PHE A 56 -5.40 -6.08 11.71
CA PHE A 56 -6.06 -6.76 12.81
C PHE A 56 -5.28 -6.67 14.13
N PHE A 57 -4.00 -7.03 14.14
CA PHE A 57 -3.17 -6.95 15.34
C PHE A 57 -2.81 -5.50 15.68
N GLY A 58 -2.50 -4.69 14.66
CA GLY A 58 -2.18 -3.27 14.79
C GLY A 58 -3.37 -2.37 15.15
N ARG A 59 -4.60 -2.89 15.27
CA ARG A 59 -5.83 -2.09 15.50
C ARG A 59 -5.76 -1.09 16.67
N LYS A 60 -4.98 -1.38 17.72
CA LYS A 60 -4.73 -0.44 18.83
C LYS A 60 -3.86 0.74 18.38
N GLN A 61 -2.78 0.48 17.65
CA GLN A 61 -1.87 1.48 17.09
C GLN A 61 -2.58 2.31 16.00
N MET A 62 -3.35 1.67 15.13
CA MET A 62 -4.20 2.35 14.15
C MET A 62 -5.19 3.32 14.81
N ARG A 63 -5.85 2.91 15.90
CA ARG A 63 -6.72 3.81 16.67
C ARG A 63 -5.95 4.99 17.26
N ALA A 64 -4.76 4.75 17.83
CA ALA A 64 -3.92 5.80 18.38
C ALA A 64 -3.51 6.82 17.31
N LEU A 65 -3.08 6.36 16.13
CA LEU A 65 -2.78 7.22 14.98
C LEU A 65 -4.00 8.07 14.58
N ILE A 66 -5.17 7.46 14.40
CA ILE A 66 -6.40 8.18 14.05
C ILE A 66 -6.73 9.25 15.10
N GLU A 67 -6.53 8.95 16.40
CA GLU A 67 -6.71 9.92 17.47
C GLU A 67 -5.70 11.08 17.39
N THR A 68 -4.43 10.78 17.11
CA THR A 68 -3.38 11.79 16.85
C THR A 68 -3.72 12.72 15.68
N THR A 69 -4.42 12.24 14.63
CA THR A 69 -4.84 13.13 13.53
C THR A 69 -5.81 14.25 13.95
N LYS A 70 -6.46 14.16 15.12
CA LYS A 70 -7.31 15.24 15.66
C LYS A 70 -6.49 16.41 16.22
N GLN A 71 -5.21 16.20 16.49
CA GLN A 71 -4.27 17.22 16.98
C GLN A 71 -3.53 17.94 15.83
N PHE A 72 -3.83 17.56 14.57
CA PHE A 72 -3.28 18.22 13.39
C PHE A 72 -3.91 19.62 13.19
N TRP A 73 -3.15 20.54 12.59
CA TRP A 73 -3.65 21.88 12.31
C TRP A 73 -4.77 21.86 11.28
N GLY A 74 -5.78 22.72 11.49
CA GLY A 74 -6.90 22.90 10.58
C GLY A 74 -6.44 23.30 9.18
N MET A 75 -6.83 22.51 8.17
CA MET A 75 -6.42 22.74 6.78
C MET A 75 -7.20 23.93 6.18
N GLU A 76 -6.60 25.13 6.26
CA GLU A 76 -7.10 26.39 5.69
C GLU A 76 -7.66 26.25 4.26
N ASN A 77 -7.06 25.37 3.47
CA ASN A 77 -7.38 25.14 2.06
C ASN A 77 -7.88 23.71 1.80
N TYR A 78 -8.64 23.13 2.73
CA TYR A 78 -9.11 21.73 2.67
C TYR A 78 -9.75 21.36 1.32
N GLU A 79 -10.68 22.15 0.79
CA GLU A 79 -11.32 21.85 -0.49
C GLU A 79 -10.34 21.81 -1.66
N ALA A 80 -9.38 22.75 -1.71
CA ALA A 80 -8.37 22.79 -2.77
C ALA A 80 -7.43 21.57 -2.68
N ILE A 81 -7.03 21.18 -1.48
CA ILE A 81 -6.22 19.98 -1.21
C ILE A 81 -7.00 18.71 -1.59
N VAL A 82 -8.28 18.62 -1.21
CA VAL A 82 -9.17 17.53 -1.60
C VAL A 82 -9.34 17.47 -3.11
N LYS A 83 -9.53 18.60 -3.80
CA LYS A 83 -9.67 18.69 -5.27
C LYS A 83 -8.39 18.28 -5.99
N ARG A 84 -7.22 18.77 -5.54
CA ARG A 84 -5.87 18.40 -6.04
C ARG A 84 -5.63 16.88 -5.91
N THR A 85 -5.98 16.31 -4.76
CA THR A 85 -5.79 14.87 -4.48
C THR A 85 -6.90 13.96 -5.04
N ARG A 86 -8.11 14.48 -5.30
CA ARG A 86 -9.27 13.72 -5.79
C ARG A 86 -8.99 13.06 -7.13
N LYS A 87 -8.38 13.75 -8.10
CA LYS A 87 -8.01 13.14 -9.39
C LYS A 87 -7.05 11.96 -9.18
N GLY A 88 -6.00 12.14 -8.37
CA GLY A 88 -5.04 11.08 -8.05
C GLY A 88 -5.59 9.91 -7.23
N ARG A 89 -6.64 10.09 -6.43
CA ARG A 89 -7.39 9.00 -5.78
C ARG A 89 -8.29 8.27 -6.77
N ILE A 90 -9.11 9.00 -7.53
CA ILE A 90 -10.05 8.45 -8.52
C ILE A 90 -9.31 7.65 -9.59
N THR A 91 -8.22 8.19 -10.17
CA THR A 91 -7.43 7.47 -11.18
C THR A 91 -6.80 6.19 -10.62
N TYR A 92 -6.31 6.19 -9.37
CA TYR A 92 -5.79 4.96 -8.74
C TYR A 92 -6.91 3.92 -8.54
N ILE A 93 -8.06 4.33 -8.00
CA ILE A 93 -9.22 3.43 -7.81
C ILE A 93 -9.68 2.85 -9.15
N TRP A 94 -9.77 3.66 -10.21
CA TRP A 94 -10.12 3.18 -11.55
C TRP A 94 -9.08 2.24 -12.15
N ILE A 95 -7.77 2.50 -11.98
CA ILE A 95 -6.72 1.59 -12.46
C ILE A 95 -6.81 0.25 -11.72
N THR A 96 -6.91 0.26 -10.39
CA THR A 96 -6.98 -0.98 -9.60
C THR A 96 -8.29 -1.73 -9.84
N PHE A 97 -9.42 -1.04 -9.94
CA PHE A 97 -10.71 -1.65 -10.30
C PHE A 97 -10.70 -2.25 -11.71
N SER A 98 -10.19 -1.53 -12.71
CA SER A 98 -10.04 -2.06 -14.07
C SER A 98 -9.07 -3.24 -14.16
N PHE A 99 -8.01 -3.25 -13.34
CA PHE A 99 -7.08 -4.38 -13.25
C PHE A 99 -7.76 -5.62 -12.64
N VAL A 100 -8.49 -5.46 -11.52
CA VAL A 100 -9.29 -6.51 -10.89
C VAL A 100 -10.37 -7.03 -11.84
N LEU A 101 -11.15 -6.14 -12.43
CA LEU A 101 -12.22 -6.48 -13.38
C LEU A 101 -11.64 -7.16 -14.63
N SER A 102 -10.48 -6.74 -15.13
CA SER A 102 -9.77 -7.44 -16.21
C SER A 102 -9.35 -8.85 -15.79
N GLY A 103 -8.87 -9.03 -14.55
CA GLY A 103 -8.57 -10.34 -13.96
C GLY A 103 -9.79 -11.26 -13.93
N CYS A 104 -10.93 -10.79 -13.41
CA CYS A 104 -12.17 -11.55 -13.36
C CYS A 104 -12.74 -11.83 -14.77
N LEU A 105 -12.85 -10.83 -15.64
CA LEU A 105 -13.33 -11.01 -17.02
C LEU A 105 -12.45 -11.97 -17.82
N LYS A 106 -11.11 -11.85 -17.71
CA LYS A 106 -10.17 -12.79 -18.35
C LYS A 106 -10.35 -14.22 -17.83
N ARG A 107 -10.70 -14.39 -16.55
CA ARG A 107 -11.07 -15.70 -15.95
C ARG A 107 -12.40 -16.25 -16.46
N HIS A 108 -13.41 -15.42 -16.70
CA HIS A 108 -14.70 -15.86 -17.28
C HIS A 108 -14.67 -16.08 -18.81
N LEU A 109 -13.76 -15.40 -19.52
CA LEU A 109 -13.58 -15.57 -20.97
C LEU A 109 -12.66 -16.77 -21.27
N ASN A 110 -11.42 -16.76 -20.79
CA ASN A 110 -10.37 -17.73 -21.14
C ASN A 110 -10.13 -18.81 -20.06
N LEU A 111 -11.19 -19.51 -19.65
CA LEU A 111 -11.19 -20.58 -18.63
C LEU A 111 -10.03 -21.59 -18.75
N SER A 112 -9.61 -21.91 -19.98
CA SER A 112 -8.60 -22.93 -20.25
C SER A 112 -7.14 -22.50 -20.01
N GLN A 113 -6.86 -21.20 -19.87
CA GLN A 113 -5.48 -20.67 -19.85
C GLN A 113 -5.04 -20.10 -18.50
N THR A 114 -5.92 -20.02 -17.50
CA THR A 114 -5.68 -19.29 -16.24
C THR A 114 -4.94 -20.09 -15.16
N GLY A 115 -4.62 -21.36 -15.40
CA GLY A 115 -3.97 -22.25 -14.41
C GLY A 115 -4.89 -22.73 -13.28
N LEU A 116 -5.93 -21.98 -12.93
CA LEU A 116 -6.99 -22.34 -11.97
C LEU A 116 -7.79 -23.58 -12.41
N TYR A 117 -8.46 -24.26 -11.46
CA TYR A 117 -9.27 -25.45 -11.76
C TYR A 117 -10.66 -25.05 -12.28
N TYR A 118 -11.11 -25.70 -13.35
CA TYR A 118 -12.45 -25.49 -13.93
C TYR A 118 -12.98 -26.82 -14.48
N PRO A 119 -14.11 -27.36 -13.96
CA PRO A 119 -14.74 -28.54 -14.54
C PRO A 119 -15.27 -28.26 -15.95
N ARG A 120 -15.12 -29.22 -16.88
CA ARG A 120 -15.51 -29.05 -18.29
C ARG A 120 -17.02 -29.11 -18.56
N PHE A 121 -17.84 -29.51 -17.58
CA PHE A 121 -19.24 -29.92 -17.80
C PHE A 121 -20.31 -28.81 -17.61
N PHE A 122 -19.92 -27.54 -17.46
CA PHE A 122 -20.87 -26.47 -17.12
C PHE A 122 -20.93 -25.31 -18.13
N SER A 123 -22.15 -24.82 -18.42
CA SER A 123 -22.38 -23.70 -19.35
C SER A 123 -22.06 -22.35 -18.71
N LYS A 124 -21.30 -21.51 -19.43
CA LYS A 124 -20.85 -20.19 -18.94
C LYS A 124 -21.99 -19.20 -18.64
N HIS A 125 -23.12 -19.31 -19.32
CA HIS A 125 -24.20 -18.32 -19.27
C HIS A 125 -25.20 -18.57 -18.13
N VAL A 126 -25.24 -19.79 -17.58
CA VAL A 126 -26.18 -20.20 -16.53
C VAL A 126 -25.82 -19.57 -15.18
N TRP A 127 -24.53 -19.32 -14.93
CA TRP A 127 -24.03 -18.90 -13.60
C TRP A 127 -24.40 -17.46 -13.21
N VAL A 128 -24.71 -16.59 -14.18
CA VAL A 128 -25.13 -15.19 -13.95
C VAL A 128 -26.65 -15.07 -13.72
N LEU A 129 -27.42 -16.11 -14.04
CA LEU A 129 -28.89 -16.13 -13.92
C LEU A 129 -29.42 -16.93 -12.73
N ILE A 130 -28.61 -17.80 -12.12
CA ILE A 130 -29.04 -18.71 -11.05
C ILE A 130 -28.66 -18.23 -9.63
N SER A 131 -27.86 -17.18 -9.47
CA SER A 131 -27.56 -16.61 -8.14
C SER A 131 -28.80 -16.05 -7.41
N ASP A 132 -29.85 -15.68 -8.15
CA ASP A 132 -31.11 -15.12 -7.59
C ASP A 132 -32.30 -16.11 -7.60
N LEU A 133 -32.15 -17.34 -8.16
CA LEU A 133 -33.28 -18.24 -8.40
C LEU A 133 -33.06 -19.68 -7.89
N SER A 134 -33.41 -19.86 -6.61
CA SER A 134 -34.26 -20.94 -6.10
C SER A 134 -34.11 -22.35 -6.73
N ASN A 135 -33.21 -23.17 -6.17
CA ASN A 135 -33.54 -24.56 -5.80
C ASN A 135 -32.46 -25.20 -4.89
N PRO A 136 -32.82 -25.84 -3.76
CA PRO A 136 -31.83 -26.38 -2.81
C PRO A 136 -31.41 -27.85 -3.04
N GLU A 137 -32.18 -28.65 -3.79
CA GLU A 137 -32.13 -30.13 -3.64
C GLU A 137 -31.05 -30.89 -4.43
N ILE A 138 -30.36 -30.28 -5.42
CA ILE A 138 -29.27 -30.96 -6.16
C ILE A 138 -27.97 -30.15 -6.07
N SER A 139 -27.43 -30.06 -4.86
CA SER A 139 -26.16 -29.39 -4.58
C SER A 139 -24.96 -30.34 -4.80
N ASP A 140 -24.43 -30.37 -6.03
CA ASP A 140 -23.07 -30.89 -6.26
C ASP A 140 -22.07 -30.02 -5.50
N LYS A 141 -21.33 -30.65 -4.58
CA LYS A 141 -20.29 -30.03 -3.74
C LYS A 141 -19.22 -29.29 -4.56
N SER A 142 -19.01 -29.64 -5.82
CA SER A 142 -18.08 -28.92 -6.71
C SER A 142 -18.46 -27.44 -6.91
N ASN A 143 -19.76 -27.12 -6.94
CA ASN A 143 -20.25 -25.76 -7.15
C ASN A 143 -20.09 -24.86 -5.92
N LEU A 144 -20.31 -25.40 -4.72
CA LEU A 144 -20.12 -24.67 -3.47
C LEU A 144 -18.65 -24.28 -3.26
N SER A 145 -17.72 -25.20 -3.54
CA SER A 145 -16.28 -24.91 -3.47
C SER A 145 -15.85 -23.80 -4.42
N LYS A 146 -16.53 -23.64 -5.56
CA LYS A 146 -16.26 -22.58 -6.54
C LYS A 146 -16.76 -21.21 -6.04
N GLN A 147 -18.00 -21.13 -5.56
CA GLN A 147 -18.55 -19.91 -4.97
C GLN A 147 -17.68 -19.39 -3.81
N ILE A 148 -17.21 -20.29 -2.94
CA ILE A 148 -16.31 -19.94 -1.82
C ILE A 148 -14.96 -19.39 -2.32
N HIS A 149 -14.39 -19.95 -3.41
CA HIS A 149 -13.14 -19.44 -3.99
C HIS A 149 -13.31 -18.01 -4.54
N ASP A 150 -14.30 -17.80 -5.40
CA ASP A 150 -14.50 -16.52 -6.08
C ASP A 150 -14.81 -15.40 -5.06
N ILE A 151 -15.65 -15.68 -4.05
CA ILE A 151 -15.94 -14.77 -2.94
C ILE A 151 -14.68 -14.48 -2.07
N ALA A 152 -13.85 -15.48 -1.80
CA ALA A 152 -12.62 -15.28 -1.01
C ALA A 152 -11.57 -14.44 -1.73
N GLU A 153 -11.46 -14.57 -3.06
CA GLU A 153 -10.55 -13.75 -3.87
C GLU A 153 -11.01 -12.28 -3.91
N GLU A 154 -12.31 -12.04 -4.13
CA GLU A 154 -12.88 -10.68 -4.07
C GLU A 154 -12.70 -10.02 -2.70
N TRP A 155 -12.89 -10.77 -1.60
CA TRP A 155 -12.62 -10.26 -0.25
C TRP A 155 -11.14 -9.91 -0.03
N GLY A 156 -10.22 -10.73 -0.57
CA GLY A 156 -8.78 -10.45 -0.55
C GLY A 156 -8.42 -9.16 -1.28
N LEU A 157 -9.02 -8.93 -2.45
CA LEU A 157 -8.81 -7.74 -3.28
C LEU A 157 -9.42 -6.48 -2.65
N LEU A 158 -10.60 -6.59 -2.02
CA LEU A 158 -11.19 -5.49 -1.25
C LEU A 158 -10.33 -5.14 -0.02
N GLY A 159 -9.76 -6.15 0.66
CA GLY A 159 -8.79 -5.96 1.73
C GLY A 159 -7.49 -5.29 1.26
N PHE A 160 -6.99 -5.66 0.08
CA PHE A 160 -5.82 -5.05 -0.55
C PHE A 160 -6.06 -3.56 -0.86
N ILE A 161 -7.18 -3.23 -1.53
CA ILE A 161 -7.53 -1.87 -1.94
C ILE A 161 -7.76 -0.96 -0.72
N SER A 162 -8.51 -1.44 0.28
CA SER A 162 -8.79 -0.66 1.49
C SER A 162 -7.54 -0.41 2.33
N TYR A 163 -6.61 -1.38 2.41
CA TYR A 163 -5.29 -1.19 3.02
C TYR A 163 -4.48 -0.08 2.34
N ASP A 164 -4.33 -0.12 1.00
CA ASP A 164 -3.53 0.87 0.28
C ASP A 164 -4.16 2.28 0.28
N ILE A 165 -5.49 2.37 0.22
CA ILE A 165 -6.20 3.66 0.39
C ILE A 165 -5.97 4.23 1.80
N LEU A 166 -6.03 3.39 2.84
CA LEU A 166 -5.81 3.82 4.23
C LEU A 166 -4.38 4.29 4.45
N VAL A 167 -3.38 3.49 4.04
CA VAL A 167 -1.96 3.89 4.03
C VAL A 167 -1.79 5.23 3.32
N ARG A 168 -2.22 5.33 2.06
CA ARG A 168 -2.03 6.52 1.23
C ARG A 168 -2.71 7.76 1.82
N THR A 169 -3.84 7.59 2.51
CA THR A 169 -4.53 8.69 3.20
C THR A 169 -3.71 9.22 4.37
N LEU A 170 -3.17 8.33 5.22
CA LEU A 170 -2.30 8.71 6.34
C LEU A 170 -1.02 9.40 5.84
N LEU A 171 -0.43 8.94 4.73
CA LEU A 171 0.73 9.60 4.10
C LEU A 171 0.38 11.01 3.60
N ILE A 172 -0.73 11.18 2.88
CA ILE A 172 -1.19 12.48 2.38
C ILE A 172 -1.45 13.46 3.54
N GLN A 173 -2.01 13.00 4.66
CA GLN A 173 -2.19 13.84 5.84
C GLN A 173 -0.86 14.36 6.38
N ILE A 174 0.17 13.50 6.51
CA ILE A 174 1.51 13.93 6.95
C ILE A 174 2.10 14.94 5.96
N THR A 175 2.08 14.65 4.65
CA THR A 175 2.64 15.55 3.62
C THR A 175 1.99 16.93 3.67
N VAL A 176 0.66 17.00 3.82
CA VAL A 176 -0.06 18.27 3.92
C VAL A 176 0.31 19.06 5.18
N GLN A 177 0.45 18.40 6.33
CA GLN A 177 0.85 19.07 7.57
C GLN A 177 2.32 19.54 7.51
N LEU A 178 3.22 18.77 6.88
CA LEU A 178 4.60 19.21 6.59
C LEU A 178 4.65 20.38 5.58
N GLU A 179 3.79 20.40 4.54
CA GLU A 179 3.65 21.55 3.64
C GLU A 179 3.18 22.81 4.41
N MET A 180 2.25 22.67 5.38
CA MET A 180 1.78 23.78 6.23
C MET A 180 2.86 24.26 7.21
N LEU A 181 3.61 23.33 7.81
CA LEU A 181 4.76 23.63 8.69
C LEU A 181 5.85 24.40 7.95
N ASN A 182 6.24 23.98 6.75
CA ASN A 182 7.20 24.72 5.92
C ASN A 182 6.70 26.14 5.60
N LYS A 183 5.42 26.32 5.29
CA LYS A 183 4.84 27.65 5.04
C LYS A 183 4.90 28.56 6.28
N LYS A 184 4.52 28.06 7.46
CA LYS A 184 4.66 28.83 8.72
C LYS A 184 6.11 29.18 9.01
N LEU A 185 7.05 28.24 8.86
CA LEU A 185 8.48 28.45 9.11
C LEU A 185 9.12 29.44 8.13
N LEU A 186 8.71 29.46 6.86
CA LEU A 186 9.21 30.44 5.88
C LEU A 186 8.81 31.87 6.26
N VAL A 187 7.53 32.12 6.55
CA VAL A 187 6.99 33.47 6.85
C VAL A 187 7.33 33.94 8.27
N LEU A 188 7.76 33.04 9.16
CA LEU A 188 8.06 33.30 10.58
C LEU A 188 8.96 34.53 10.78
N TYR A 189 10.04 34.63 10.02
CA TYR A 189 11.06 35.68 10.14
C TYR A 189 10.85 36.88 9.19
N ASP A 190 9.88 36.80 8.28
CA ASP A 190 9.48 37.94 7.43
C ASP A 190 8.52 38.89 8.19
N SER A 191 7.96 38.43 9.31
CA SER A 191 7.04 39.22 10.13
C SER A 191 7.77 40.26 11.00
N LYS A 192 7.27 41.51 11.01
CA LYS A 192 7.76 42.59 11.90
C LYS A 192 7.22 42.48 13.33
N GLU A 193 7.05 41.26 13.82
CA GLU A 193 6.49 40.99 15.15
C GLU A 193 7.56 41.06 16.25
N PRO A 194 7.19 41.39 17.50
CA PRO A 194 8.13 41.36 18.61
C PRO A 194 8.65 39.94 18.87
N GLU A 195 9.90 39.85 19.30
CA GLU A 195 10.68 38.61 19.48
C GLU A 195 9.92 37.51 20.25
N SER A 196 9.16 37.89 21.29
CA SER A 196 8.35 36.96 22.09
C SER A 196 7.25 36.25 21.28
N ILE A 197 6.67 36.88 20.27
CA ILE A 197 5.65 36.27 19.41
C ILE A 197 6.32 35.35 18.38
N ILE A 198 7.45 35.78 17.79
CA ILE A 198 8.26 34.93 16.90
C ILE A 198 8.72 33.66 17.63
N ARG A 199 9.23 33.79 18.86
CA ARG A 199 9.63 32.68 19.73
C ARG A 199 8.47 31.73 20.06
N ASN A 200 7.27 32.26 20.32
CA ASN A 200 6.08 31.44 20.55
C ASN A 200 5.59 30.71 19.29
N LYS A 201 5.60 31.36 18.12
CA LYS A 201 5.27 30.73 16.83
C LYS A 201 6.29 29.66 16.43
N LEU A 202 7.58 29.90 16.68
CA LEU A 202 8.64 28.89 16.49
C LEU A 202 8.39 27.67 17.38
N ARG A 203 8.05 27.89 18.66
CA ARG A 203 7.69 26.82 19.60
C ARG A 203 6.50 26.01 19.11
N GLU A 204 5.41 26.65 18.67
CA GLU A 204 4.24 25.98 18.09
C GLU A 204 4.63 25.09 16.89
N CYS A 205 5.52 25.59 16.01
CA CYS A 205 6.02 24.83 14.87
C CYS A 205 6.89 23.63 15.29
N VAL A 206 7.71 23.76 16.34
CA VAL A 206 8.52 22.65 16.88
C VAL A 206 7.65 21.60 17.56
N GLU A 207 6.68 22.00 18.39
CA GLU A 207 5.75 21.08 19.05
C GLU A 207 4.91 20.30 18.01
N HIS A 208 4.46 20.97 16.94
CA HIS A 208 3.77 20.33 15.82
C HIS A 208 4.69 19.42 14.99
N TYR A 209 5.95 19.79 14.75
CA TYR A 209 6.92 18.92 14.09
C TYR A 209 7.16 17.62 14.89
N CYS A 210 7.29 17.72 16.21
CA CYS A 210 7.41 16.56 17.10
C CYS A 210 6.17 15.65 17.03
N LEU A 211 4.96 16.22 16.94
CA LEU A 211 3.72 15.47 16.73
C LEU A 211 3.73 14.68 15.40
N LEU A 212 4.16 15.31 14.31
CA LEU A 212 4.26 14.67 12.99
C LEU A 212 5.33 13.57 12.94
N MET A 213 6.46 13.77 13.63
CA MET A 213 7.50 12.74 13.79
C MET A 213 6.97 11.51 14.55
N TRP A 214 6.27 11.72 15.69
CA TRP A 214 5.64 10.62 16.44
C TRP A 214 4.58 9.87 15.62
N PHE A 215 3.76 10.60 14.86
CA PHE A 215 2.77 9.99 13.98
C PHE A 215 3.42 9.15 12.87
N ALA A 216 4.47 9.67 12.22
CA ALA A 216 5.16 8.97 11.15
C ALA A 216 5.95 7.75 11.64
N ASP A 217 6.56 7.82 12.82
CA ASP A 217 7.14 6.65 13.49
C ASP A 217 6.07 5.60 13.80
N GLY A 218 4.89 6.00 14.28
CA GLY A 218 3.76 5.08 14.48
C GLY A 218 3.26 4.43 13.19
N VAL A 219 3.13 5.20 12.09
CA VAL A 219 2.81 4.70 10.74
C VAL A 219 3.88 3.72 10.26
N ASN A 220 5.16 4.05 10.41
CA ASN A 220 6.28 3.18 10.03
C ASN A 220 6.30 1.89 10.86
N LYS A 221 6.18 1.97 12.19
CA LYS A 221 6.12 0.79 13.09
C LYS A 221 4.94 -0.13 12.77
N LEU A 222 3.78 0.44 12.42
CA LEU A 222 2.59 -0.31 12.07
C LEU A 222 2.73 -1.03 10.72
N PHE A 223 3.14 -0.31 9.66
CA PHE A 223 3.09 -0.84 8.30
C PHE A 223 4.41 -1.42 7.76
N SER A 224 5.57 -1.08 8.33
CA SER A 224 6.90 -1.49 7.83
C SER A 224 7.03 -2.99 7.55
N LYS A 225 6.39 -3.86 8.35
CA LYS A 225 6.40 -5.32 8.13
C LYS A 225 5.55 -5.75 6.92
N ALA A 226 4.37 -5.16 6.73
CA ALA A 226 3.56 -5.40 5.54
C ALA A 226 4.17 -4.75 4.29
N PHE A 227 4.88 -3.63 4.44
CA PHE A 227 5.71 -3.08 3.37
C PHE A 227 6.92 -3.95 3.07
N LEU A 228 7.58 -4.59 4.06
CA LEU A 228 8.65 -5.54 3.76
C LEU A 228 8.14 -6.70 2.91
N VAL A 229 6.99 -7.28 3.25
CA VAL A 229 6.39 -8.33 2.41
C VAL A 229 6.02 -7.78 1.03
N THR A 230 5.37 -6.61 0.95
CA THR A 230 4.98 -5.99 -0.33
C THR A 230 6.20 -5.62 -1.19
N PHE A 231 7.31 -5.17 -0.61
CA PHE A 231 8.49 -4.75 -1.36
C PHE A 231 9.46 -5.92 -1.64
N ALA A 232 9.40 -7.01 -0.86
CA ALA A 232 10.20 -8.21 -1.14
C ALA A 232 9.68 -9.02 -2.34
N SER A 233 8.40 -8.89 -2.69
CA SER A 233 7.87 -9.36 -3.99
C SER A 233 8.15 -8.38 -5.12
N ASP A 234 8.01 -7.06 -4.86
CA ASP A 234 7.88 -6.06 -5.92
C ASP A 234 9.21 -5.40 -6.30
N ILE A 235 10.23 -5.42 -5.43
CA ILE A 235 11.46 -4.61 -5.58
C ILE A 235 12.74 -5.44 -5.44
N PHE A 236 13.51 -5.45 -6.54
CA PHE A 236 14.82 -6.08 -6.65
C PHE A 236 15.98 -5.05 -6.76
N SER A 237 15.77 -3.74 -6.48
CA SER A 237 16.81 -2.66 -6.56
C SER A 237 16.44 -1.30 -5.92
N CYS A 238 17.44 -0.43 -5.64
CA CYS A 238 17.38 0.92 -5.01
C CYS A 238 18.01 2.04 -5.92
N THR A 239 18.15 3.36 -5.63
CA THR A 239 18.24 4.23 -4.40
C THR A 239 17.94 5.71 -4.84
N ILE A 240 17.70 6.79 -4.05
CA ILE A 240 17.99 7.09 -2.62
C ILE A 240 17.97 8.59 -2.13
N SER A 241 17.19 9.59 -2.62
CA SER A 241 17.29 10.99 -2.06
C SER A 241 16.08 11.99 -2.06
N ASP A 242 16.37 13.18 -1.48
CA ASP A 242 15.84 14.58 -1.55
C ASP A 242 14.66 15.12 -0.69
N LEU A 243 15.00 15.97 0.30
CA LEU A 243 14.09 16.86 1.06
C LEU A 243 14.81 18.03 1.79
N SER A 244 16.01 17.79 2.33
CA SER A 244 16.79 18.72 3.17
C SER A 244 17.10 20.08 2.52
N THR A 245 17.18 20.10 1.20
CA THR A 245 17.48 21.28 0.36
C THR A 245 16.58 22.47 0.65
N ASN A 246 15.31 22.23 0.97
CA ASN A 246 14.32 23.31 1.15
C ASN A 246 14.44 24.04 2.50
N ALA A 247 14.90 23.37 3.57
CA ALA A 247 15.09 24.03 4.87
C ALA A 247 16.27 25.01 4.83
N TYR A 248 17.34 24.65 4.12
CA TYR A 248 18.54 25.47 3.91
C TYR A 248 18.25 26.78 3.15
N LEU A 249 17.23 26.77 2.28
CA LEU A 249 16.84 27.90 1.41
C LEU A 249 15.90 28.92 2.08
N SER A 250 15.58 28.76 3.37
CA SER A 250 15.04 29.87 4.16
C SER A 250 16.13 30.94 4.38
N ASN A 251 15.78 32.23 4.39
CA ASN A 251 16.74 33.35 4.49
C ASN A 251 17.27 33.57 5.94
N TRP A 252 17.51 32.49 6.68
CA TRP A 252 17.90 32.51 8.10
C TRP A 252 19.24 33.20 8.36
N GLN A 253 20.09 33.33 7.34
CA GLN A 253 21.41 33.92 7.43
C GLN A 253 21.36 35.41 7.84
N ASN A 254 20.23 36.09 7.57
CA ASN A 254 20.02 37.51 7.85
C ASN A 254 19.62 37.82 9.32
N ASN A 255 19.22 36.81 10.10
CA ASN A 255 18.73 36.97 11.47
C ASN A 255 19.69 36.29 12.47
N ILE A 256 20.74 37.04 12.85
CA ILE A 256 21.89 36.52 13.60
C ILE A 256 21.51 35.87 14.94
N ASP A 257 20.60 36.47 15.70
CA ASP A 257 20.27 36.08 17.08
C ASP A 257 19.65 34.67 17.17
N TYR A 258 18.91 34.25 16.15
CA TYR A 258 18.23 32.94 16.10
C TYR A 258 19.08 31.82 15.49
N ARG A 259 20.33 32.10 15.08
CA ARG A 259 21.19 31.13 14.37
C ARG A 259 21.32 29.78 15.09
N LYS A 260 21.36 29.77 16.43
CA LYS A 260 21.51 28.53 17.22
C LYS A 260 20.26 27.64 17.13
N ASP A 261 19.08 28.23 17.25
CA ASP A 261 17.80 27.51 17.25
C ASP A 261 17.48 26.99 15.85
N ILE A 262 17.77 27.78 14.81
CA ILE A 262 17.59 27.37 13.41
C ILE A 262 18.56 26.23 13.03
N LEU A 263 19.81 26.27 13.50
CA LEU A 263 20.75 25.14 13.31
C LEU A 263 20.30 23.87 14.05
N LEU A 264 19.65 23.98 15.21
CA LEU A 264 19.01 22.85 15.89
C LEU A 264 17.85 22.28 15.08
N VAL A 265 16.98 23.13 14.52
CA VAL A 265 15.87 22.70 13.64
C VAL A 265 16.40 22.04 12.37
N ILE A 266 17.39 22.61 11.69
CA ILE A 266 18.02 22.00 10.51
C ILE A 266 18.63 20.63 10.86
N ARG A 267 19.33 20.51 12.00
CA ARG A 267 19.92 19.24 12.45
C ARG A 267 18.87 18.19 12.83
N ALA A 268 17.71 18.60 13.35
CA ALA A 268 16.59 17.70 13.58
C ALA A 268 15.95 17.23 12.25
N MET A 269 15.75 18.16 11.30
CA MET A 269 15.21 17.86 9.97
C MET A 269 16.17 17.10 9.04
N GLN A 270 17.46 16.99 9.39
CA GLN A 270 18.42 16.09 8.74
C GLN A 270 18.19 14.60 9.06
N ILE A 271 17.37 14.28 10.08
CA ILE A 271 16.89 12.90 10.27
C ILE A 271 15.91 12.60 9.13
N PRO A 272 16.22 11.66 8.21
CA PRO A 272 15.43 11.49 7.00
C PRO A 272 14.02 10.99 7.34
N PHE A 273 13.01 11.72 6.86
CA PHE A 273 11.59 11.40 7.03
C PHE A 273 11.19 10.23 6.11
N GLY A 274 11.80 9.07 6.33
CA GLY A 274 11.69 7.88 5.48
C GLY A 274 10.91 6.76 6.15
N ILE A 275 9.79 6.38 5.56
CA ILE A 275 9.14 5.10 5.86
C ILE A 275 9.95 3.99 5.21
N SER A 276 10.09 2.87 5.91
CA SER A 276 10.93 1.74 5.50
C SER A 276 10.15 0.44 5.40
N ALA A 277 10.46 -0.33 4.36
CA ALA A 277 10.16 -1.75 4.27
C ALA A 277 11.05 -2.48 5.30
N GLY A 278 10.46 -2.74 6.47
CA GLY A 278 11.05 -3.48 7.60
C GLY A 278 12.42 -2.98 8.07
N SER A 279 12.67 -1.67 8.03
CA SER A 279 13.97 -1.05 8.33
C SER A 279 15.15 -1.46 7.42
N ILE A 280 14.92 -2.26 6.38
CA ILE A 280 15.94 -2.65 5.40
C ILE A 280 16.00 -1.62 4.26
N MET A 281 14.85 -1.22 3.72
CA MET A 281 14.78 -0.42 2.49
C MET A 281 13.79 0.75 2.62
N PRO A 282 14.24 2.01 2.48
CA PRO A 282 13.33 3.16 2.44
C PRO A 282 12.41 3.16 1.20
N ILE A 283 11.18 3.63 1.38
CA ILE A 283 10.11 3.61 0.40
C ILE A 283 9.95 5.01 -0.23
N ASN A 284 10.40 5.19 -1.48
CA ASN A 284 10.02 6.35 -2.29
C ASN A 284 10.05 6.05 -3.80
N MET A 285 9.81 7.08 -4.62
CA MET A 285 9.77 6.99 -6.09
C MET A 285 11.07 6.49 -6.73
N GLN A 286 12.23 6.73 -6.13
CA GLN A 286 13.51 6.29 -6.69
C GLN A 286 13.71 4.78 -6.45
N THR A 287 13.24 4.25 -5.30
CA THR A 287 13.12 2.80 -5.06
C THR A 287 12.19 2.14 -6.09
N LEU A 288 10.99 2.72 -6.30
CA LEU A 288 10.04 2.21 -7.30
C LEU A 288 10.62 2.23 -8.73
N LEU A 289 11.28 3.32 -9.12
CA LEU A 289 11.93 3.43 -10.43
C LEU A 289 13.04 2.38 -10.60
N ALA A 290 13.79 2.07 -9.54
CA ALA A 290 14.82 1.04 -9.56
C ALA A 290 14.24 -0.37 -9.71
N ALA A 291 13.12 -0.69 -9.05
CA ALA A 291 12.38 -1.92 -9.30
C ALA A 291 11.88 -2.04 -10.75
N CYS A 292 11.30 -0.97 -11.29
CA CYS A 292 10.89 -0.94 -12.70
C CYS A 292 12.08 -1.17 -13.66
N LYS A 293 13.24 -0.58 -13.38
CA LYS A 293 14.48 -0.84 -14.14
C LYS A 293 14.94 -2.30 -14.03
N ALA A 294 14.92 -2.88 -12.82
CA ALA A 294 15.30 -4.27 -12.60
C ALA A 294 14.37 -5.26 -13.33
N MET A 295 13.04 -5.05 -13.26
CA MET A 295 12.05 -5.87 -13.99
C MET A 295 12.26 -5.79 -15.51
N VAL A 296 12.46 -4.58 -16.06
CA VAL A 296 12.72 -4.42 -17.51
C VAL A 296 14.06 -5.04 -17.90
N SER A 297 15.12 -4.86 -17.12
CA SER A 297 16.43 -5.45 -17.37
C SER A 297 16.40 -6.97 -17.36
N TYR A 298 15.72 -7.58 -16.39
CA TYR A 298 15.57 -9.04 -16.31
C TYR A 298 14.73 -9.59 -17.46
N CYS A 299 13.61 -8.94 -17.82
CA CYS A 299 12.82 -9.30 -19.00
C CYS A 299 13.61 -9.19 -20.31
N MET A 300 14.51 -8.21 -20.45
CA MET A 300 15.40 -8.11 -21.61
C MET A 300 16.45 -9.23 -21.62
N PHE A 301 17.09 -9.50 -20.48
CA PHE A 301 18.06 -10.59 -20.33
C PHE A 301 17.44 -11.95 -20.70
N LEU A 302 16.26 -12.28 -20.18
CA LEU A 302 15.55 -13.53 -20.52
C LEU A 302 15.30 -13.64 -22.02
N ARG A 303 14.89 -12.55 -22.70
CA ARG A 303 14.67 -12.55 -24.15
C ARG A 303 15.96 -12.71 -24.95
N THR A 304 17.10 -12.21 -24.46
CA THR A 304 18.41 -12.44 -25.10
C THR A 304 18.85 -13.89 -24.94
N VAL A 305 18.64 -14.51 -23.78
CA VAL A 305 18.98 -15.93 -23.55
C VAL A 305 18.09 -16.84 -24.40
N ASP A 306 16.77 -16.64 -24.39
CA ASP A 306 15.79 -17.40 -25.19
C ASP A 306 16.06 -17.27 -26.70
N GLY A 307 16.41 -16.06 -27.15
CA GLY A 307 16.84 -15.78 -28.53
C GLY A 307 18.25 -16.27 -28.90
N SER A 308 18.98 -16.91 -27.98
CA SER A 308 20.29 -17.54 -28.23
C SER A 308 20.25 -19.07 -28.14
N ALA A 309 19.07 -19.65 -27.89
CA ALA A 309 18.81 -21.09 -27.82
C ALA A 309 18.14 -21.65 -29.09
N ASN A 310 18.03 -20.84 -30.15
CA ASN A 310 17.46 -21.17 -31.47
C ASN A 310 18.47 -20.78 -32.56
#